data_AF-A0A1Z9I0G5-F1
#
_entry.id   AF-A0A1Z9I0G5-F1
#
_cell.length_a   1.000
_cell.length_b   1.000
_cell.length_c   1.000
_cell.angle_alpha   90.00
_cell.angle_beta   90.00
_cell.angle_gamma   90.00
#
_symmetry.space_group_name_H-M   'P 1'
#
loop_
_entity.id
_entity.type
_entity.pdbx_description
1 polymer ?
#
loop_
_entity_poly.entity_id
_entity_poly.type
_entity_poly.pdbx_seq_one_letter_code
_entity_poly.pdbx_strand_id
1 'polypeptide(L)'
;MSKKIKLKDLLKENFTGSMMGGVVSRNAFGEEMSLSHIVKEKYGDIDEEKVDVKQLTKEISSYNGIGEAIFGKSNISKISEKLSWIAKSAKSHTLQETDDWFDKITVNRNMKELTGLSKQFGKIAQESKSLQERLGALYEDMGNILGRYYDIGETHVYGHDSDDVETYDIEENAYEEFFQKAMKKFGIKSPADLGDDEKKKFFNYVDKNYKADNETD
;
A
#
# COMPACT_ATOMS: atom_id res chain seq x y z
N MET A 1 17.55 7.70 -24.84
CA MET A 1 18.22 8.33 -23.67
C MET A 1 17.53 9.65 -23.39
N SER A 2 16.52 9.66 -22.52
CA SER A 2 15.73 10.86 -22.22
C SER A 2 16.41 11.65 -21.10
N LYS A 3 16.67 12.96 -21.30
CA LYS A 3 17.33 13.83 -20.32
C LYS A 3 16.34 14.19 -19.21
N LYS A 4 16.68 13.85 -17.95
CA LYS A 4 15.97 14.35 -16.74
C LYS A 4 16.22 15.85 -16.60
N ILE A 5 15.19 16.66 -16.82
CA ILE A 5 15.22 18.10 -16.52
C ILE A 5 14.87 18.26 -15.03
N LYS A 6 15.77 18.87 -14.24
CA LYS A 6 15.54 19.15 -12.81
C LYS A 6 15.07 20.61 -12.64
N LEU A 7 14.18 20.86 -11.68
CA LEU A 7 13.62 22.20 -11.39
C LEU A 7 14.68 23.28 -11.13
N LYS A 8 15.81 22.90 -10.53
CA LYS A 8 16.97 23.78 -10.32
C LYS A 8 17.64 24.26 -11.62
N ASP A 9 17.49 23.50 -12.70
CA ASP A 9 18.06 23.84 -14.01
C ASP A 9 17.11 24.78 -14.77
N LEU A 10 15.79 24.60 -14.62
CA LEU A 10 14.75 25.52 -15.16
C LEU A 10 14.76 26.89 -14.47
N LEU A 11 15.02 26.94 -13.16
CA LEU A 11 15.14 28.18 -12.40
C LEU A 11 16.38 29.00 -12.81
N LYS A 12 17.45 28.34 -13.26
CA LYS A 12 18.64 29.04 -13.79
C LYS A 12 18.38 29.63 -15.17
N GLU A 13 17.76 28.89 -16.10
CA GLU A 13 17.50 29.37 -17.47
C GLU A 13 16.57 30.59 -17.51
N ASN A 14 15.49 30.60 -16.71
CA ASN A 14 14.56 31.73 -16.66
C ASN A 14 15.12 32.98 -15.97
N PHE A 15 16.13 32.84 -15.11
CA PHE A 15 16.79 33.98 -14.46
C PHE A 15 17.91 34.59 -15.32
N THR A 16 18.53 33.81 -16.21
CA THR A 16 19.64 34.29 -17.05
C THR A 16 19.22 34.77 -18.43
N GLY A 17 18.05 34.37 -18.94
CA GLY A 17 17.60 34.63 -20.32
C GLY A 17 16.99 36.02 -20.58
N SER A 18 16.78 36.85 -19.55
CA SER A 18 16.01 38.10 -19.65
C SER A 18 16.84 39.38 -19.43
N MET A 19 18.18 39.31 -19.39
CA MET A 19 19.06 40.46 -19.15
C MET A 19 19.76 41.04 -20.41
N MET A 20 19.10 41.03 -21.58
CA MET A 20 19.51 41.85 -22.72
C MET A 20 18.38 42.81 -23.11
N GLY A 21 18.28 43.93 -22.39
CA GLY A 21 17.40 45.03 -22.77
C GLY A 21 16.96 45.89 -21.60
N GLY A 22 17.64 47.02 -21.40
CA GLY A 22 17.15 48.12 -20.56
C GLY A 22 17.33 47.92 -19.07
N VAL A 23 18.26 48.70 -18.49
CA VAL A 23 18.45 48.80 -17.04
C VAL A 23 17.21 49.46 -16.43
N VAL A 24 16.39 48.69 -15.72
CA VAL A 24 15.47 49.24 -14.70
C VAL A 24 16.09 48.91 -13.35
N SER A 25 16.98 49.79 -12.91
CA SER A 25 17.52 49.76 -11.55
C SER A 25 16.45 50.23 -10.57
N ARG A 26 15.58 49.31 -10.15
CA ARG A 26 14.83 49.36 -8.89
C ARG A 26 14.23 47.98 -8.64
N ASN A 27 14.78 47.27 -7.65
CA ASN A 27 14.21 46.01 -7.18
C ASN A 27 12.75 46.24 -6.79
N ALA A 28 11.82 45.53 -7.42
CA ALA A 28 10.39 45.56 -7.06
C ALA A 28 10.10 44.90 -5.69
N PHE A 29 11.12 44.29 -5.10
CA PHE A 29 11.14 43.72 -3.77
C PHE A 29 12.35 44.32 -3.05
N GLY A 30 12.13 45.16 -2.05
CA GLY A 30 13.22 45.63 -1.19
C GLY A 30 13.95 44.44 -0.56
N GLU A 31 15.22 44.62 -0.20
CA GLU A 31 16.06 43.63 0.50
C GLU A 31 15.39 43.08 1.79
N GLU A 32 14.32 43.69 2.27
CA GLU A 32 13.56 43.32 3.46
C GLU A 32 12.51 42.21 3.28
N MET A 33 12.15 41.80 2.05
CA MET A 33 11.18 40.71 1.83
C MET A 33 11.84 39.35 1.55
N SER A 34 12.88 39.02 2.31
CA SER A 34 13.43 37.66 2.29
C SER A 34 12.39 36.66 2.82
N LEU A 35 12.29 35.48 2.19
CA LEU A 35 11.50 34.35 2.71
C LEU A 35 11.85 34.05 4.17
N SER A 36 13.12 34.23 4.57
CA SER A 36 13.54 34.06 5.97
C SER A 36 12.89 35.08 6.91
N HIS A 37 12.70 36.33 6.47
CA HIS A 37 12.02 37.37 7.26
C HIS A 37 10.52 37.07 7.37
N ILE A 38 9.88 36.64 6.27
CA ILE A 38 8.47 36.26 6.26
C ILE A 38 8.23 35.04 7.16
N VAL A 39 9.11 34.03 7.11
CA VAL A 39 9.01 32.83 7.94
C VAL A 39 9.25 33.18 9.41
N LYS A 40 10.26 34.01 9.72
CA LYS A 40 10.53 34.49 11.08
C LYS A 40 9.40 35.33 11.64
N GLU A 41 8.76 36.16 10.83
CA GLU A 41 7.57 36.94 11.21
C GLU A 41 6.34 36.05 11.47
N LYS A 42 6.13 35.01 10.67
CA LYS A 42 4.97 34.11 10.78
C LYS A 42 5.11 33.05 11.88
N TYR A 43 6.31 32.53 12.09
CA TYR A 43 6.56 31.34 12.91
C TYR A 43 7.56 31.57 14.07
N GLY A 44 8.10 32.78 14.22
CA GLY A 44 9.08 33.11 15.25
C GLY A 44 10.52 32.70 14.88
N ASP A 45 11.45 32.84 15.83
CA ASP A 45 12.78 32.25 15.68
C ASP A 45 12.62 30.72 15.69
N ILE A 46 12.95 30.10 14.55
CA ILE A 46 13.02 28.64 14.46
C ILE A 46 14.30 28.27 15.23
N ASP A 47 14.17 27.61 16.38
CA ASP A 47 15.33 27.07 17.08
C ASP A 47 16.09 26.18 16.10
N GLU A 48 17.26 26.64 15.65
CA GLU A 48 18.18 25.88 14.81
C GLU A 48 18.83 24.79 15.66
N GLU A 49 18.04 23.80 16.08
CA GLU A 49 18.61 22.56 16.56
C GLU A 49 19.40 21.97 15.38
N LYS A 50 20.71 21.75 15.56
CA LYS A 50 21.58 21.28 14.47
C LYS A 50 21.15 19.89 14.04
N VAL A 51 20.30 19.82 13.03
CA VAL A 51 19.83 18.56 12.45
C VAL A 51 20.96 17.94 11.63
N ASP A 52 21.26 16.67 11.88
CA ASP A 52 22.07 15.87 10.95
C ASP A 52 21.23 15.56 9.69
N VAL A 53 21.36 16.44 8.70
CA VAL A 53 20.64 16.35 7.42
C VAL A 53 20.88 15.02 6.71
N LYS A 54 22.07 14.41 6.87
CA LYS A 54 22.38 13.12 6.22
C LYS A 54 21.61 11.99 6.88
N GLN A 55 21.57 11.98 8.21
CA GLN A 55 20.78 11.00 8.95
C GLN A 55 19.29 11.17 8.64
N LEU A 56 18.78 12.40 8.69
CA LEU A 56 17.38 12.70 8.37
C LEU A 56 16.98 12.21 6.97
N THR A 57 17.78 12.54 5.95
CA THR A 57 17.50 12.13 4.57
C THR A 57 17.48 10.60 4.42
N LYS A 58 18.37 9.89 5.13
CA LYS A 58 18.41 8.42 5.12
C LYS A 58 17.14 7.82 5.72
N GLU A 59 16.68 8.35 6.85
CA GLU A 59 15.43 7.88 7.49
C GLU A 59 14.21 8.15 6.60
N ILE A 60 14.10 9.36 6.03
CA ILE A 60 13.01 9.72 5.10
C ILE A 60 13.04 8.85 3.83
N SER A 61 14.23 8.51 3.32
CA SER A 61 14.34 7.63 2.16
C SER A 61 13.79 6.22 2.42
N SER A 62 13.74 5.80 3.70
CA SER A 62 13.20 4.50 4.14
C SER A 62 11.75 4.60 4.59
N TYR A 63 11.10 5.77 4.45
CA TYR A 63 9.77 6.05 4.99
C TYR A 63 8.77 4.98 4.59
N ASN A 64 8.68 4.64 3.30
CA ASN A 64 7.72 3.67 2.78
C ASN A 64 7.77 2.28 3.46
N GLY A 65 8.93 1.84 3.93
CA GLY A 65 9.07 0.57 4.65
C GLY A 65 8.48 0.59 6.07
N ILE A 66 8.26 1.76 6.65
CA ILE A 66 7.64 1.92 7.98
C ILE A 66 6.17 1.51 7.92
N GLY A 67 5.49 1.75 6.79
CA GLY A 67 4.10 1.39 6.57
C GLY A 67 3.82 -0.10 6.75
N GLU A 68 4.73 -0.99 6.32
CA GLU A 68 4.57 -2.43 6.53
C GLU A 68 4.63 -2.81 8.02
N ALA A 69 5.43 -2.11 8.83
CA ALA A 69 5.46 -2.34 10.28
C ALA A 69 4.19 -1.83 10.99
N ILE A 70 3.54 -0.79 10.44
CA ILE A 70 2.32 -0.20 10.98
C ILE A 70 1.07 -0.98 10.55
N PHE A 71 1.03 -1.41 9.28
CA PHE A 71 -0.15 -1.96 8.61
C PHE A 71 -0.01 -3.43 8.16
N GLY A 72 1.10 -4.10 8.50
CA GLY A 72 1.43 -5.46 8.04
C GLY A 72 0.42 -6.56 8.38
N LYS A 73 0.74 -7.79 7.93
CA LYS A 73 -0.09 -9.02 7.71
C LYS A 73 -1.18 -9.44 8.71
N SER A 74 -1.42 -8.75 9.81
CA SER A 74 -2.48 -9.11 10.77
C SER A 74 -3.81 -8.44 10.42
N ASN A 75 -4.68 -9.17 9.71
CA ASN A 75 -6.08 -8.81 9.59
C ASN A 75 -6.80 -9.17 10.90
N ILE A 76 -6.85 -8.22 11.84
CA ILE A 76 -7.49 -8.38 13.16
C ILE A 76 -8.96 -8.81 13.05
N SER A 77 -9.64 -8.49 11.95
CA SER A 77 -10.98 -8.97 11.64
C SER A 77 -11.02 -10.48 11.37
N LYS A 78 -10.10 -11.02 10.56
CA LYS A 78 -9.97 -12.48 10.33
C LYS A 78 -9.64 -13.23 11.63
N ILE A 79 -8.79 -12.66 12.48
CA ILE A 79 -8.49 -13.22 13.81
C ILE A 79 -9.76 -13.24 14.67
N SER A 80 -10.52 -12.14 14.68
CA SER A 80 -11.78 -12.07 15.40
C SER A 80 -12.81 -13.09 14.93
N GLU A 81 -12.96 -13.28 13.63
CA GLU A 81 -13.87 -14.27 13.05
C GLU A 81 -13.50 -15.69 13.48
N LYS A 82 -12.20 -16.02 13.39
CA LYS A 82 -11.69 -17.32 13.83
C LYS A 82 -11.93 -17.57 15.32
N LEU A 83 -11.67 -16.57 16.17
CA LEU A 83 -11.95 -16.67 17.62
C LEU A 83 -13.45 -16.81 17.92
N SER A 84 -14.30 -16.10 17.17
CA SER A 84 -15.76 -16.23 17.27
C SER A 84 -16.24 -17.63 16.89
N TRP A 85 -15.69 -18.19 15.81
CA TRP A 85 -15.96 -19.56 15.39
C TRP A 85 -15.51 -20.58 16.46
N ILE A 86 -14.28 -20.46 16.97
CA ILE A 86 -13.76 -21.33 18.04
C ILE A 86 -14.68 -21.29 19.27
N ALA A 87 -15.06 -20.10 19.73
CA ALA A 87 -15.91 -19.94 20.91
C ALA A 87 -17.30 -20.58 20.72
N LYS A 88 -17.91 -20.42 19.53
CA LYS A 88 -19.20 -21.04 19.20
C LYS A 88 -19.09 -22.56 19.11
N SER A 89 -18.06 -23.08 18.45
CA SER A 89 -17.82 -24.52 18.30
C SER A 89 -17.53 -25.18 19.66
N ALA A 90 -16.66 -24.58 20.47
CA ALA A 90 -16.36 -25.06 21.81
C ALA A 90 -17.61 -25.09 22.70
N LYS A 91 -18.45 -24.04 22.66
CA LYS A 91 -19.74 -24.02 23.35
C LYS A 91 -20.65 -25.15 22.88
N SER A 92 -20.83 -25.32 21.57
CA SER A 92 -21.73 -26.35 21.03
C SER A 92 -21.27 -27.75 21.44
N HIS A 93 -20.00 -28.06 21.23
CA HIS A 93 -19.41 -29.35 21.58
C HIS A 93 -19.52 -29.61 23.08
N THR A 94 -19.11 -28.65 23.91
CA THR A 94 -19.15 -28.82 25.37
C THR A 94 -20.57 -29.09 25.86
N LEU A 95 -21.57 -28.35 25.37
CA LEU A 95 -22.97 -28.52 25.78
C LEU A 95 -23.60 -29.83 25.30
N GLN A 96 -23.13 -30.40 24.19
CA GLN A 96 -23.56 -31.72 23.70
C GLN A 96 -22.98 -32.85 24.55
N GLU A 97 -21.74 -32.71 25.00
CA GLU A 97 -21.04 -33.71 25.81
C GLU A 97 -21.39 -33.65 27.31
N THR A 98 -22.11 -32.61 27.78
CA THR A 98 -22.39 -32.42 29.22
C THR A 98 -23.64 -33.12 29.75
N ASP A 99 -24.35 -33.91 28.95
CA ASP A 99 -25.64 -34.47 29.39
C ASP A 99 -25.52 -35.50 30.52
N ASP A 100 -24.33 -36.10 30.75
CA ASP A 100 -24.09 -37.10 31.80
C ASP A 100 -22.92 -36.79 32.78
N TRP A 101 -22.21 -35.66 32.63
CA TRP A 101 -20.99 -35.39 33.41
C TRP A 101 -20.87 -33.93 33.90
N PHE A 102 -20.92 -33.76 35.24
CA PHE A 102 -20.51 -32.59 36.04
C PHE A 102 -21.23 -31.24 35.80
N ASP A 103 -21.51 -30.52 36.90
CA ASP A 103 -22.24 -29.25 37.04
C ASP A 103 -22.59 -28.47 35.74
N LYS A 104 -23.75 -28.79 35.16
CA LYS A 104 -24.34 -28.15 33.97
C LYS A 104 -24.52 -26.63 34.13
N ILE A 105 -24.69 -26.13 35.35
CA ILE A 105 -24.85 -24.68 35.60
C ILE A 105 -23.51 -23.98 35.38
N THR A 106 -22.44 -24.52 35.97
CA THR A 106 -21.08 -23.97 35.81
C THR A 106 -20.62 -24.03 34.37
N VAL A 107 -20.86 -25.14 33.67
CA VAL A 107 -20.51 -25.28 32.25
C VAL A 107 -21.24 -24.26 31.39
N ASN A 108 -22.56 -24.12 31.58
CA ASN A 108 -23.34 -23.11 30.85
C ASN A 108 -22.85 -21.68 31.12
N ARG A 109 -22.49 -21.37 32.38
CA ARG A 109 -21.94 -20.06 32.75
C ARG A 109 -20.63 -19.79 32.01
N ASN A 110 -19.69 -20.74 32.04
CA ASN A 110 -18.38 -20.60 31.39
C ASN A 110 -18.52 -20.47 29.87
N MET A 111 -19.42 -21.24 29.25
CA MET A 111 -19.66 -21.14 27.81
C MET A 111 -20.33 -19.82 27.41
N LYS A 112 -21.21 -19.28 28.27
CA LYS A 112 -21.78 -17.94 28.08
C LYS A 112 -20.69 -16.87 28.17
N GLU A 113 -19.80 -16.97 29.16
CA GLU A 113 -18.65 -16.08 29.32
C GLU A 113 -17.71 -16.15 28.12
N LEU A 114 -17.34 -17.35 27.66
CA LEU A 114 -16.48 -17.56 26.48
C LEU A 114 -17.05 -16.86 25.22
N THR A 115 -18.34 -17.06 24.94
CA THR A 115 -18.99 -16.37 23.81
C THR A 115 -19.16 -14.87 24.04
N GLY A 116 -19.22 -14.42 25.29
CA GLY A 116 -19.20 -13.01 25.65
C GLY A 116 -17.86 -12.36 25.34
N LEU A 117 -16.76 -13.01 25.75
CA LEU A 117 -15.39 -12.58 25.47
C LEU A 117 -15.12 -12.51 23.96
N SER A 118 -15.54 -13.53 23.19
CA SER A 118 -15.34 -13.52 21.73
C SER A 118 -16.09 -12.39 21.03
N LYS A 119 -17.28 -12.01 21.53
CA LYS A 119 -18.05 -10.86 21.01
C LYS A 119 -17.37 -9.54 21.34
N GLN A 120 -16.90 -9.36 22.57
CA GLN A 120 -16.17 -8.15 22.97
C GLN A 120 -14.89 -7.99 22.17
N PHE A 121 -14.15 -9.10 21.98
CA PHE A 121 -12.97 -9.13 21.11
C PHE A 121 -13.32 -8.64 19.70
N GLY A 122 -14.42 -9.14 19.11
CA GLY A 122 -14.81 -8.72 17.76
C GLY A 122 -15.21 -7.25 17.65
N LYS A 123 -15.85 -6.69 18.68
CA LYS A 123 -16.12 -5.25 18.73
C LYS A 123 -14.82 -4.44 18.74
N ILE A 124 -13.87 -4.79 19.60
CA ILE A 124 -12.57 -4.11 19.70
C ILE A 124 -11.77 -4.28 18.41
N ALA A 125 -11.80 -5.47 17.78
CA ALA A 125 -11.17 -5.71 16.49
C ALA A 125 -11.70 -4.79 15.40
N GLN A 126 -13.02 -4.54 15.36
CA GLN A 126 -13.62 -3.62 14.40
C GLN A 126 -13.25 -2.16 14.68
N GLU A 127 -13.21 -1.74 15.94
CA GLU A 127 -12.72 -0.42 16.35
C GLU A 127 -11.23 -0.24 15.98
N SER A 128 -10.43 -1.28 16.19
CA SER A 128 -9.00 -1.32 15.82
C SER A 128 -8.80 -1.20 14.31
N LYS A 129 -9.63 -1.86 13.50
CA LYS A 129 -9.59 -1.72 12.03
C LYS A 129 -9.83 -0.26 11.62
N SER A 130 -10.86 0.39 12.17
CA SER A 130 -11.14 1.80 11.90
C SER A 130 -10.02 2.74 12.39
N LEU A 131 -9.33 2.38 13.48
CA LEU A 131 -8.13 3.09 13.93
C LEU A 131 -6.96 2.91 12.95
N GLN A 132 -6.76 1.70 12.42
CA GLN A 132 -5.73 1.42 11.42
C GLN A 132 -5.97 2.20 10.12
N GLU A 133 -7.21 2.28 9.64
CA GLU A 133 -7.56 3.10 8.46
C GLU A 133 -7.22 4.59 8.66
N ARG A 134 -7.55 5.14 9.83
CA ARG A 134 -7.21 6.54 10.17
C ARG A 134 -5.70 6.75 10.31
N LEU A 135 -5.00 5.77 10.87
CA LEU A 135 -3.54 5.80 10.96
C LEU A 135 -2.90 5.73 9.57
N GLY A 136 -3.49 4.97 8.65
CA GLY A 136 -3.14 4.91 7.23
C GLY A 136 -3.22 6.27 6.56
N ALA A 137 -4.37 6.93 6.66
CA ALA A 137 -4.56 8.26 6.11
C ALA A 137 -3.53 9.28 6.64
N LEU A 138 -3.28 9.29 7.95
CA LEU A 138 -2.27 10.18 8.56
C LEU A 138 -0.85 9.86 8.06
N TYR A 139 -0.51 8.58 7.93
CA TYR A 139 0.77 8.13 7.44
C TYR A 139 0.99 8.51 5.97
N GLU A 140 -0.04 8.39 5.12
CA GLU A 140 -0.03 8.83 3.73
C GLU A 140 0.11 10.36 3.63
N ASP A 141 -0.66 11.12 4.40
CA ASP A 141 -0.57 12.59 4.44
C ASP A 141 0.83 13.08 4.84
N MET A 142 1.44 12.43 5.82
CA MET A 142 2.82 12.71 6.23
C MET A 142 3.82 12.37 5.11
N GLY A 143 3.66 11.23 4.45
CA GLY A 143 4.48 10.85 3.30
C GLY A 143 4.36 11.85 2.14
N ASN A 144 3.14 12.29 1.84
CA ASN A 144 2.85 13.30 0.82
C ASN A 144 3.54 14.64 1.10
N ILE A 145 3.56 15.09 2.36
CA ILE A 145 4.26 16.32 2.75
C ILE A 145 5.78 16.13 2.64
N LEU A 146 6.31 15.02 3.15
CA LEU A 146 7.75 14.73 3.09
C LEU A 146 8.24 14.63 1.65
N GLY A 147 7.47 14.00 0.74
CA GLY A 147 7.80 13.84 -0.68
C GLY A 147 7.86 15.15 -1.46
N ARG A 148 7.28 16.24 -0.95
CA ARG A 148 7.42 17.58 -1.56
C ARG A 148 8.81 18.18 -1.39
N TYR A 149 9.54 17.74 -0.36
CA TYR A 149 10.81 18.37 0.06
C TYR A 149 11.99 17.40 0.04
N TYR A 150 11.74 16.09 0.15
CA TYR A 150 12.75 15.06 0.24
C TYR A 150 12.49 13.95 -0.77
N ASP A 151 13.56 13.35 -1.29
CA ASP A 151 13.46 12.13 -2.08
C ASP A 151 13.11 10.97 -1.13
N ILE A 152 11.81 10.67 -1.04
CA ILE A 152 11.33 9.42 -0.44
C ILE A 152 11.66 8.32 -1.45
N GLY A 153 12.29 7.23 -1.00
CA GLY A 153 12.52 6.08 -1.86
C GLY A 153 11.17 5.53 -2.30
N GLU A 154 10.71 5.85 -3.52
CA GLU A 154 9.56 5.23 -4.16
C GLU A 154 9.85 3.74 -4.34
N THR A 155 9.52 2.94 -3.33
CA THR A 155 9.10 1.57 -3.58
C THR A 155 7.74 1.67 -4.24
N HIS A 156 7.69 1.57 -5.57
CA HIS A 156 6.47 1.15 -6.24
C HIS A 156 6.06 -0.19 -5.60
N VAL A 157 5.12 -0.14 -4.67
CA VAL A 157 4.38 -1.30 -4.21
C VAL A 157 3.20 -1.38 -5.17
N TYR A 158 3.25 -2.32 -6.11
CA TYR A 158 2.10 -2.65 -6.95
C TYR A 158 0.90 -2.95 -6.04
N GLY A 159 -0.25 -2.27 -6.23
CA GLY A 159 -1.51 -2.56 -5.54
C GLY A 159 -1.96 -1.62 -4.42
N HIS A 160 -1.41 -0.39 -4.28
CA HIS A 160 -1.86 0.61 -3.29
C HIS A 160 -2.23 1.97 -3.95
N ASP A 161 -2.49 2.02 -5.25
CA ASP A 161 -3.18 3.18 -5.83
C ASP A 161 -4.68 2.88 -5.85
N SER A 162 -5.53 3.85 -5.49
CA SER A 162 -6.98 3.70 -5.40
C SER A 162 -7.70 3.42 -6.73
N ASP A 163 -6.95 3.13 -7.78
CA ASP A 163 -7.42 2.63 -9.08
C ASP A 163 -7.25 1.10 -9.23
N ASP A 164 -6.67 0.43 -8.22
CA ASP A 164 -6.39 -1.00 -8.23
C ASP A 164 -7.52 -1.77 -7.53
N VAL A 165 -8.40 -2.36 -8.35
CA VAL A 165 -9.40 -3.33 -7.91
C VAL A 165 -8.73 -4.40 -7.05
N GLU A 166 -9.33 -4.73 -5.89
CA GLU A 166 -8.88 -5.79 -4.97
C GLU A 166 -8.42 -7.03 -5.75
N THR A 167 -7.11 -7.16 -5.90
CA THR A 167 -6.52 -8.32 -6.57
C THR A 167 -6.32 -9.35 -5.48
N TYR A 168 -7.28 -10.28 -5.37
CA TYR A 168 -7.07 -11.54 -4.67
C TYR A 168 -5.78 -12.16 -5.20
N ASP A 169 -4.91 -12.66 -4.32
CA ASP A 169 -3.70 -13.41 -4.62
C ASP A 169 -4.00 -14.55 -5.63
N ILE A 170 -3.99 -14.24 -6.92
CA ILE A 170 -3.92 -15.20 -8.01
C ILE A 170 -2.48 -15.09 -8.47
N GLU A 171 -1.74 -16.21 -8.47
CA GLU A 171 -0.36 -16.28 -8.95
C GLU A 171 -0.21 -15.54 -10.28
N GLU A 172 0.25 -14.28 -10.20
CA GLU A 172 0.02 -13.23 -11.20
C GLU A 172 0.78 -13.46 -12.53
N ASN A 173 1.44 -14.60 -12.66
CA ASN A 173 2.28 -14.94 -13.81
C ASN A 173 2.06 -16.38 -14.32
N ALA A 174 1.14 -17.16 -13.76
CA ALA A 174 0.92 -18.54 -14.18
C ALA A 174 0.47 -18.65 -15.66
N TYR A 175 -0.42 -17.75 -16.09
CA TYR A 175 -0.86 -17.68 -17.48
C TYR A 175 0.25 -17.21 -18.42
N GLU A 176 0.95 -16.14 -18.06
CA GLU A 176 2.02 -15.57 -18.88
C GLU A 176 3.16 -16.59 -19.07
N GLU A 177 3.60 -17.26 -18.00
CA GLU A 177 4.60 -18.31 -18.10
C GLU A 177 4.16 -19.49 -18.99
N PHE A 178 2.91 -19.92 -18.83
CA PHE A 178 2.35 -20.99 -19.63
C PHE A 178 2.26 -20.60 -21.12
N PHE A 179 1.82 -19.38 -21.39
CA PHE A 179 1.71 -18.82 -22.74
C PHE A 179 3.08 -18.74 -23.42
N GLN A 180 4.10 -18.24 -22.73
CA GLN A 180 5.48 -18.20 -23.23
C GLN A 180 6.04 -19.61 -23.50
N LYS A 181 5.76 -20.59 -22.63
CA LYS A 181 6.13 -22.00 -22.85
C LYS A 181 5.41 -22.58 -24.08
N ALA A 182 4.14 -22.23 -24.29
CA ALA A 182 3.40 -22.62 -25.49
C ALA A 182 4.00 -21.96 -26.75
N MET A 183 4.31 -20.67 -26.72
CA MET A 183 4.95 -19.97 -27.85
C MET A 183 6.28 -20.62 -28.25
N LYS A 184 7.10 -20.97 -27.25
CA LYS A 184 8.36 -21.69 -27.47
C LYS A 184 8.14 -23.08 -28.08
N LYS A 185 7.09 -23.80 -27.67
CA LYS A 185 6.72 -25.11 -28.23
C LYS A 185 6.26 -25.02 -29.68
N PHE A 186 5.57 -23.95 -30.04
CA PHE A 186 5.15 -23.67 -31.42
C PHE A 186 6.26 -22.98 -32.25
N GLY A 187 7.39 -22.64 -31.63
CA GLY A 187 8.54 -22.01 -32.31
C GLY A 187 8.30 -20.56 -32.72
N ILE A 188 7.34 -19.88 -32.10
CA ILE A 188 6.93 -18.52 -32.47
C ILE A 188 7.42 -17.48 -31.46
N LYS A 189 7.69 -16.25 -31.95
CA LYS A 189 8.03 -15.10 -31.11
C LYS A 189 6.82 -14.23 -30.79
N SER A 190 5.78 -14.31 -31.62
CA SER A 190 4.47 -13.71 -31.38
C SER A 190 3.38 -14.54 -32.05
N PRO A 191 2.17 -14.66 -31.45
CA PRO A 191 1.00 -15.22 -32.14
C PRO A 191 0.59 -14.43 -33.40
N ALA A 192 1.10 -13.21 -33.58
CA ALA A 192 0.93 -12.42 -34.79
C ALA A 192 1.79 -12.92 -35.97
N ASP A 193 2.81 -13.73 -35.70
CA ASP A 193 3.68 -14.34 -36.71
C ASP A 193 3.04 -15.59 -37.35
N LEU A 194 1.88 -16.03 -36.86
CA LEU A 194 1.13 -17.20 -37.35
C LEU A 194 0.02 -16.79 -38.34
N GLY A 195 -0.19 -17.62 -39.37
CA GLY A 195 -1.37 -17.52 -40.22
C GLY A 195 -2.65 -17.89 -39.46
N ASP A 196 -3.82 -17.45 -39.94
CA ASP A 196 -5.09 -17.55 -39.22
C ASP A 196 -5.46 -18.97 -38.74
N ASP A 197 -5.17 -20.00 -39.55
CA ASP A 197 -5.44 -21.40 -39.20
C ASP A 197 -4.48 -21.95 -38.14
N GLU A 198 -3.22 -21.49 -38.13
CA GLU A 198 -2.22 -21.89 -37.14
C GLU A 198 -2.43 -21.14 -35.83
N LYS A 199 -2.85 -19.88 -35.92
CA LYS A 199 -3.25 -19.05 -34.78
C LYS A 199 -4.40 -19.69 -34.02
N LYS A 200 -5.44 -20.17 -34.72
CA LYS A 200 -6.54 -20.94 -34.11
C LYS A 200 -6.03 -22.19 -33.37
N LYS A 201 -5.11 -22.96 -33.98
CA LYS A 201 -4.53 -24.15 -33.32
C LYS A 201 -3.74 -23.81 -32.07
N PHE A 202 -2.99 -22.70 -32.12
CA PHE A 202 -2.22 -22.21 -30.98
C PHE A 202 -3.13 -21.79 -29.82
N PHE A 203 -4.16 -20.97 -30.07
CA PHE A 203 -5.08 -20.56 -29.01
C PHE A 203 -5.92 -21.72 -28.46
N ASN A 204 -6.41 -22.63 -29.32
CA ASN A 204 -7.10 -23.84 -28.86
C ASN A 204 -6.20 -24.74 -28.01
N TYR A 205 -4.89 -24.78 -28.29
CA TYR A 205 -3.93 -25.49 -27.45
C TYR A 205 -3.76 -24.79 -26.10
N VAL A 206 -3.63 -23.46 -26.08
CA VAL A 206 -3.50 -22.69 -24.84
C VAL A 206 -4.73 -22.89 -23.96
N ASP A 207 -5.92 -22.72 -24.52
CA ASP A 207 -7.22 -22.84 -23.85
C ASP A 207 -7.44 -24.25 -23.27
N LYS A 208 -7.14 -25.30 -24.04
CA LYS A 208 -7.32 -26.68 -23.58
C LYS A 208 -6.32 -27.11 -22.49
N ASN A 209 -5.14 -26.50 -22.44
CA ASN A 209 -4.03 -26.97 -21.59
C ASN A 209 -3.72 -26.03 -20.42
N TYR A 210 -4.27 -24.81 -20.40
CA TYR A 210 -4.27 -23.95 -19.24
C TYR A 210 -5.53 -24.21 -18.41
N LYS A 211 -5.36 -24.64 -17.15
CA LYS A 211 -6.47 -24.69 -16.19
C LYS A 211 -6.29 -23.53 -15.22
N ALA A 212 -7.18 -22.54 -15.29
CA ALA A 212 -7.32 -21.59 -14.20
C ALA A 212 -8.07 -22.31 -13.06
N ASP A 213 -7.58 -22.20 -11.82
CA ASP A 213 -8.20 -22.84 -10.65
C ASP A 213 -9.58 -22.24 -10.26
N ASN A 214 -10.28 -21.54 -11.16
CA ASN A 214 -11.66 -21.06 -10.95
C ASN A 214 -12.47 -21.01 -12.26
N GLU A 215 -12.61 -22.14 -12.96
CA GLU A 215 -13.78 -22.36 -13.81
C GLU A 215 -14.83 -23.13 -13.01
N THR A 216 -15.62 -22.40 -12.21
CA THR A 216 -16.92 -22.88 -11.77
C THR A 216 -17.94 -22.60 -12.86
N ASP A 217 -18.50 -23.67 -13.42
CA ASP A 217 -19.75 -23.70 -14.19
C ASP A 217 -20.95 -23.31 -13.29
#